data_AF-A0AAD4RY83-F1
#
_entry.id   AF-A0AAD4RY83-F1
#
_cell.length_a   1.000
_cell.length_b   1.000
_cell.length_c   1.000
_cell.angle_alpha   90.00
_cell.angle_beta   90.00
_cell.angle_gamma   90.00
#
_symmetry.space_group_name_H-M   'P 1'
#
loop_
_entity.id
_entity.type
_entity.pdbx_description
1 polymer ?
#
loop_
_entity_poly.entity_id
_entity_poly.type
_entity_poly.pdbx_seq_one_letter_code
_entity_poly.pdbx_strand_id
1 'polypeptide(L)'
;MRRQMPVKFRRVYSLKYSLTTFKKVIPVITYEDLKPDIQRIAIWISTTNGDTSPILYSLFQSFISGTSSGDPKLMLTTEEQAEQVWLFRSLLMPVMNQHIPGLDKGKAMYFTFTTSKCSKTPGGSQFKNLLSSGDPYYNYTSPIETILCEDNYQSMYSQLLCGLCQNDTRITDPLVRQGIIRAIVLDPNPVLADFIEMQCSMDNSSSWKGIMPRLWPNTKCTETIVSGSMSKYIPALDYYSNGRPIVSARYASTEGHFGLNLNPLCKPNKISYTLIPTMAYFEFLPLENNDISVKQPTLHTFSKFKS
;
A
#
# COMPACT_ATOMS: atom_id res chain seq x y z
N MET A 1 -1.31 -24.80 -2.93
CA MET A 1 -2.10 -25.99 -3.32
C MET A 1 -2.57 -26.85 -2.15
N ARG A 2 -1.67 -27.40 -1.30
CA ARG A 2 -2.06 -28.31 -0.19
C ARG A 2 -3.08 -27.70 0.81
N ARG A 3 -2.95 -26.41 1.10
CA ARG A 3 -3.86 -25.66 2.01
C ARG A 3 -5.13 -25.17 1.29
N GLN A 4 -4.97 -24.42 0.20
CA GLN A 4 -6.04 -23.59 -0.37
C GLN A 4 -6.98 -24.29 -1.36
N MET A 5 -6.66 -25.45 -1.94
CA MET A 5 -7.58 -26.06 -2.90
C MET A 5 -8.77 -26.70 -2.16
N PRO A 6 -10.02 -26.23 -2.37
CA PRO A 6 -11.19 -26.86 -1.79
C PRO A 6 -11.27 -28.33 -2.23
N VAL A 7 -11.80 -29.21 -1.38
CA VAL A 7 -11.99 -30.63 -1.70
C VAL A 7 -12.74 -30.81 -3.04
N LYS A 8 -13.62 -29.87 -3.40
CA LYS A 8 -14.35 -29.84 -4.68
C LYS A 8 -13.42 -29.61 -5.88
N PHE A 9 -12.46 -28.69 -5.81
CA PHE A 9 -11.43 -28.52 -6.83
C PHE A 9 -10.49 -29.74 -6.90
N ARG A 10 -10.15 -30.33 -5.75
CA ARG A 10 -9.34 -31.56 -5.71
C ARG A 10 -10.03 -32.73 -6.42
N ARG A 11 -11.36 -32.85 -6.27
CA ARG A 11 -12.19 -33.86 -6.93
C ARG A 11 -12.37 -33.59 -8.42
N VAL A 12 -12.70 -32.35 -8.81
CA VAL A 12 -12.90 -31.97 -10.23
C VAL A 12 -11.62 -32.14 -11.03
N TYR A 13 -10.47 -31.78 -10.46
CA TYR A 13 -9.22 -31.70 -11.21
C TYR A 13 -8.23 -32.86 -10.93
N SER A 14 -8.60 -33.82 -10.08
CA SER A 14 -7.76 -35.00 -9.73
C SER A 14 -6.28 -34.68 -9.52
N LEU A 15 -6.01 -33.53 -8.88
CA LEU A 15 -4.68 -32.93 -8.85
C LEU A 15 -3.76 -33.71 -7.91
N LYS A 16 -2.82 -34.46 -8.49
CA LYS A 16 -1.56 -34.78 -7.79
C LYS A 16 -0.76 -33.49 -7.66
N TYR A 17 -0.13 -33.27 -6.49
CA TYR A 17 0.62 -32.06 -6.14
C TYR A 17 1.92 -31.87 -6.94
N SER A 18 1.85 -31.83 -8.27
CA SER A 18 2.99 -31.57 -9.15
C SER A 18 2.80 -30.25 -9.88
N LEU A 19 3.90 -29.52 -10.06
CA LEU A 19 3.94 -28.27 -10.82
C LEU A 19 3.44 -28.48 -12.26
N THR A 20 3.78 -29.63 -12.86
CA THR A 20 3.34 -30.02 -14.21
C THR A 20 1.84 -30.21 -14.31
N THR A 21 1.19 -30.78 -13.29
CA THR A 21 -0.26 -30.93 -13.29
C THR A 21 -0.94 -29.58 -13.10
N PHE A 22 -0.42 -28.74 -12.20
CA PHE A 22 -0.95 -27.39 -11.98
C PHE A 22 -0.96 -26.56 -13.27
N LYS A 23 0.19 -26.47 -13.97
CA LYS A 23 0.32 -25.71 -15.23
C LYS A 23 -0.57 -26.24 -16.37
N LYS A 24 -0.91 -27.54 -16.36
CA LYS A 24 -1.77 -28.15 -17.39
C LYS A 24 -3.26 -27.97 -17.13
N VAL A 25 -3.64 -27.84 -15.86
CA VAL A 25 -5.03 -27.99 -15.44
C VAL A 25 -5.64 -26.67 -14.99
N ILE A 26 -4.85 -25.79 -14.37
CA ILE A 26 -5.33 -24.49 -13.93
C ILE A 26 -5.17 -23.48 -15.07
N PRO A 27 -6.26 -22.89 -15.58
CA PRO A 27 -6.18 -21.90 -16.65
C PRO A 27 -5.61 -20.58 -16.14
N VAL A 28 -5.01 -19.82 -17.06
CA VAL A 28 -4.73 -18.40 -16.82
C VAL A 28 -6.06 -17.65 -16.84
N ILE A 29 -6.33 -16.88 -15.79
CA ILE A 29 -7.60 -16.21 -15.58
C ILE A 29 -7.42 -14.70 -15.42
N THR A 30 -8.49 -13.97 -15.69
CA THR A 30 -8.60 -12.53 -15.45
C THR A 30 -9.59 -12.25 -14.32
N TYR A 31 -9.72 -10.99 -13.91
CA TYR A 31 -10.70 -10.60 -12.91
C TYR A 31 -12.14 -10.95 -13.31
N GLU A 32 -12.49 -10.86 -14.60
CA GLU A 32 -13.84 -11.13 -15.07
C GLU A 32 -14.24 -12.60 -14.87
N ASP A 33 -13.27 -13.53 -14.95
CA ASP A 33 -13.50 -14.94 -14.70
C ASP A 33 -13.80 -15.23 -13.22
N LEU A 34 -13.21 -14.44 -12.31
CA LEU A 34 -13.38 -14.56 -10.86
C LEU A 34 -14.56 -13.76 -10.31
N LYS A 35 -15.00 -12.72 -11.03
CA LYS A 35 -16.05 -11.79 -10.59
C LYS A 35 -17.32 -12.47 -10.08
N PRO A 36 -17.87 -13.51 -10.74
CA PRO A 36 -19.08 -14.19 -10.24
C PRO A 36 -18.85 -14.92 -8.90
N ASP A 37 -17.67 -15.49 -8.69
CA ASP A 37 -17.34 -16.19 -7.44
C ASP A 37 -17.06 -15.20 -6.31
N ILE A 38 -16.36 -14.10 -6.61
CA ILE A 38 -16.12 -13.00 -5.68
C ILE A 38 -17.45 -12.40 -5.21
N GLN A 39 -18.38 -12.12 -6.13
CA GLN A 39 -19.71 -11.60 -5.79
C GLN A 39 -20.53 -12.59 -4.95
N ARG A 40 -20.47 -13.88 -5.28
CA ARG A 40 -21.15 -14.92 -4.51
C ARG A 40 -20.61 -15.01 -3.08
N ILE A 41 -19.30 -14.96 -2.91
CA ILE A 41 -18.65 -14.94 -1.60
C ILE A 41 -19.04 -13.68 -0.84
N ALA A 42 -19.03 -12.50 -1.49
CA ALA A 42 -19.43 -11.24 -0.86
C ALA A 42 -20.90 -11.27 -0.39
N ILE A 43 -21.82 -11.77 -1.22
CA ILE A 43 -23.24 -11.94 -0.86
C ILE A 43 -23.36 -12.94 0.29
N TRP A 44 -22.68 -14.09 0.20
CA TRP A 44 -22.74 -15.13 1.23
C TRP A 44 -22.21 -14.62 2.59
N ILE A 45 -21.10 -13.88 2.61
CA ILE A 45 -20.58 -13.20 3.80
C ILE A 45 -21.62 -12.22 4.35
N SER A 46 -22.32 -11.47 3.47
CA SER A 46 -23.34 -10.50 3.90
C SER A 46 -24.63 -11.14 4.44
N THR A 47 -24.97 -12.36 4.03
CA THR A 47 -26.24 -13.00 4.42
C THR A 47 -26.10 -13.96 5.60
N THR A 48 -24.90 -14.44 5.92
CA THR A 48 -24.71 -15.46 6.96
C THR A 48 -24.45 -14.94 8.37
N ASN A 49 -24.26 -13.63 8.59
CA ASN A 49 -24.15 -12.97 9.90
C ASN A 49 -23.64 -13.88 11.07
N GLY A 50 -22.50 -14.55 10.87
CA GLY A 50 -21.87 -15.37 11.91
C GLY A 50 -21.93 -16.89 11.76
N ASP A 51 -21.78 -17.46 10.55
CA ASP A 51 -21.39 -18.87 10.46
C ASP A 51 -19.87 -19.01 10.76
N THR A 52 -19.55 -19.70 11.86
CA THR A 52 -18.25 -19.73 12.55
C THR A 52 -17.20 -20.63 11.86
N SER A 53 -17.20 -20.65 10.53
CA SER A 53 -16.17 -21.39 9.79
C SER A 53 -14.82 -20.63 9.84
N PRO A 54 -13.69 -21.30 10.11
CA PRO A 54 -12.37 -20.65 10.27
C PRO A 54 -11.90 -19.84 9.06
N ILE A 55 -12.48 -20.09 7.88
CA ILE A 55 -12.16 -19.37 6.65
C ILE A 55 -12.71 -17.93 6.71
N LEU A 56 -13.83 -17.71 7.42
CA LEU A 56 -14.62 -16.48 7.43
C LEU A 56 -13.95 -15.32 8.17
N TYR A 57 -13.27 -15.59 9.28
CA TYR A 57 -12.65 -14.54 10.11
C TYR A 57 -11.47 -13.85 9.41
N SER A 58 -10.92 -14.52 8.40
CA SER A 58 -9.66 -14.13 7.78
C SER A 58 -9.85 -13.23 6.55
N LEU A 59 -11.05 -13.13 5.97
CA LEU A 59 -11.26 -12.48 4.68
C LEU A 59 -11.53 -10.98 4.81
N PHE A 60 -10.52 -10.15 4.52
CA PHE A 60 -10.64 -8.71 4.34
C PHE A 60 -10.91 -8.37 2.88
N GLN A 61 -11.79 -7.41 2.63
CA GLN A 61 -12.04 -6.89 1.29
C GLN A 61 -11.15 -5.68 1.01
N SER A 62 -10.41 -5.72 -0.08
CA SER A 62 -9.59 -4.62 -0.59
C SER A 62 -10.10 -4.18 -1.96
N PHE A 63 -10.40 -2.89 -2.12
CA PHE A 63 -10.77 -2.31 -3.42
C PHE A 63 -9.52 -1.96 -4.22
N ILE A 64 -9.42 -2.46 -5.46
CA ILE A 64 -8.32 -2.15 -6.38
C ILE A 64 -8.56 -0.78 -7.03
N SER A 65 -7.49 -0.04 -7.32
CA SER A 65 -7.53 1.13 -8.21
C SER A 65 -7.92 0.78 -9.66
N GLY A 66 -7.78 -0.49 -10.06
CA GLY A 66 -8.25 -0.99 -11.35
C GLY A 66 -9.75 -1.18 -11.36
N THR A 67 -10.43 -0.69 -12.39
CA THR A 67 -11.87 -0.84 -12.58
C THR A 67 -12.22 -2.03 -13.48
N SER A 68 -13.40 -2.61 -13.26
CA SER A 68 -14.06 -3.60 -14.12
C SER A 68 -15.43 -3.03 -14.47
N SER A 69 -15.66 -2.69 -15.73
CA SER A 69 -16.91 -2.05 -16.20
C SER A 69 -17.29 -0.76 -15.46
N GLY A 70 -16.30 0.00 -14.95
CA GLY A 70 -16.52 1.27 -14.23
C GLY A 70 -16.51 1.14 -12.70
N ASP A 71 -16.71 -0.06 -12.16
CA ASP A 71 -16.67 -0.30 -10.71
C ASP A 71 -15.26 -0.72 -10.23
N PRO A 72 -14.82 -0.32 -9.03
CA PRO A 72 -13.58 -0.81 -8.44
C PRO A 72 -13.59 -2.33 -8.32
N LYS A 73 -12.52 -2.99 -8.74
CA LYS A 73 -12.37 -4.43 -8.54
C LYS A 73 -12.29 -4.76 -7.04
N LEU A 74 -12.81 -5.92 -6.68
CA LEU A 74 -12.95 -6.39 -5.31
C LEU A 74 -12.00 -7.57 -5.10
N MET A 75 -11.07 -7.45 -4.16
CA MET A 75 -10.14 -8.54 -3.81
C MET A 75 -10.38 -9.02 -2.39
N LEU A 76 -10.42 -10.34 -2.25
CA LEU A 76 -10.53 -11.03 -0.97
C LEU A 76 -9.11 -11.34 -0.47
N THR A 77 -8.79 -10.86 0.73
CA THR A 77 -7.47 -11.00 1.37
C THR A 77 -7.61 -11.86 2.61
N THR A 78 -6.80 -12.90 2.81
CA THR A 78 -6.83 -13.68 4.06
C THR A 78 -6.00 -13.04 5.19
N GLU A 79 -6.20 -13.46 6.43
CA GLU A 79 -5.36 -13.06 7.58
C GLU A 79 -3.91 -13.51 7.40
N GLU A 80 -3.67 -14.70 6.84
CA GLU A 80 -2.33 -15.17 6.46
C GLU A 80 -1.68 -14.21 5.42
N GLN A 81 -2.46 -13.69 4.46
CA GLN A 81 -1.95 -12.67 3.53
C GLN A 81 -1.70 -11.33 4.21
N ALA A 82 -2.52 -10.95 5.20
CA ALA A 82 -2.27 -9.77 6.02
C ALA A 82 -0.95 -9.90 6.82
N GLU A 83 -0.65 -11.07 7.38
CA GLU A 83 0.64 -11.37 8.02
C GLU A 83 1.82 -11.28 7.02
N GLN A 84 1.63 -11.74 5.78
CA GLN A 84 2.65 -11.59 4.73
C GLN A 84 2.97 -10.13 4.41
N VAL A 85 2.00 -9.21 4.54
CA VAL A 85 2.27 -7.76 4.40
C VAL A 85 3.21 -7.27 5.49
N TRP A 86 3.06 -7.75 6.73
CA TRP A 86 3.97 -7.39 7.83
C TRP A 86 5.38 -7.90 7.58
N LEU A 87 5.52 -9.15 7.12
CA LEU A 87 6.80 -9.70 6.71
C LEU A 87 7.42 -8.88 5.56
N PHE A 88 6.63 -8.48 4.58
CA PHE A 88 7.10 -7.65 3.48
C PHE A 88 7.60 -6.28 3.95
N ARG A 89 6.88 -5.65 4.88
CA ARG A 89 7.25 -4.35 5.46
C ARG A 89 8.50 -4.44 6.33
N SER A 90 8.68 -5.52 7.09
CA SER A 90 9.86 -5.71 7.94
C SER A 90 11.17 -5.81 7.15
N LEU A 91 11.10 -6.27 5.90
CA LEU A 91 12.27 -6.34 5.00
C LEU A 91 12.68 -4.98 4.43
N LEU A 92 11.75 -4.03 4.37
CA LEU A 92 11.99 -2.75 3.69
C LEU A 92 12.98 -1.86 4.46
N MET A 93 12.74 -1.65 5.75
CA MET A 93 13.58 -0.74 6.55
C MET A 93 15.05 -1.19 6.62
N PRO A 94 15.39 -2.49 6.79
CA PRO A 94 16.76 -2.97 6.70
C PRO A 94 17.44 -2.67 5.36
N VAL A 95 16.75 -2.90 4.23
CA VAL A 95 17.29 -2.61 2.88
C VAL A 95 17.53 -1.11 2.70
N MET A 96 16.61 -0.28 3.18
CA MET A 96 16.74 1.18 3.15
C MET A 96 17.93 1.66 4.01
N ASN A 97 18.07 1.15 5.24
CA ASN A 97 19.14 1.52 6.16
C ASN A 97 20.54 1.17 5.66
N GLN A 98 20.68 0.11 4.86
CA GLN A 98 21.97 -0.22 4.22
C GLN A 98 22.45 0.88 3.27
N HIS A 99 21.53 1.62 2.66
CA HIS A 99 21.84 2.67 1.68
C HIS A 99 21.74 4.07 2.27
N ILE A 100 20.84 4.29 3.23
CA ILE A 100 20.56 5.56 3.87
C ILE A 100 20.66 5.33 5.39
N PRO A 101 21.85 5.50 6.00
CA PRO A 101 22.06 5.13 7.38
C PRO A 101 21.25 6.01 8.34
N GLY A 102 20.70 5.42 9.39
CA GLY A 102 20.00 6.13 10.46
C GLY A 102 18.57 6.56 10.10
N LEU A 103 17.86 5.81 9.24
CA LEU A 103 16.41 5.99 9.06
C LEU A 103 15.62 5.36 10.22
N ASP A 104 16.16 4.30 10.84
CA ASP A 104 15.64 3.65 12.05
C ASP A 104 15.57 4.56 13.29
N LYS A 105 16.47 5.55 13.37
CA LYS A 105 16.54 6.50 14.49
C LYS A 105 15.57 7.69 14.34
N GLY A 106 14.99 7.85 13.15
CA GLY A 106 14.15 8.99 12.80
C GLY A 106 12.66 8.68 12.88
N LYS A 107 11.89 9.65 12.40
CA LYS A 107 10.48 9.46 12.06
C LYS A 107 10.29 9.65 10.58
N ALA A 108 9.26 9.02 10.05
CA ALA A 108 8.88 9.19 8.66
C ALA A 108 7.53 9.91 8.57
N MET A 109 7.49 10.97 7.76
CA MET A 109 6.27 11.69 7.47
C MET A 109 5.65 11.13 6.20
N TYR A 110 4.54 10.42 6.34
CA TYR A 110 3.74 9.93 5.20
C TYR A 110 2.34 10.54 5.26
N PHE A 111 1.88 11.00 4.11
CA PHE A 111 0.47 11.32 3.91
C PHE A 111 -0.26 10.06 3.47
N THR A 112 -1.03 9.48 4.38
CA THR A 112 -1.79 8.25 4.14
C THR A 112 -3.27 8.53 4.33
N PHE A 113 -4.10 8.11 3.37
CA PHE A 113 -5.53 8.37 3.39
C PHE A 113 -6.31 7.07 3.36
N THR A 114 -7.38 6.97 4.14
CA THR A 114 -8.39 5.94 3.95
C THR A 114 -9.34 6.36 2.84
N THR A 115 -9.54 5.49 1.85
CA THR A 115 -10.61 5.71 0.88
C THR A 115 -11.92 5.23 1.49
N SER A 116 -12.77 6.15 1.91
CA SER A 116 -14.03 5.95 2.66
C SER A 116 -15.17 5.30 1.86
N LYS A 117 -14.91 4.68 0.70
CA LYS A 117 -15.94 3.87 0.02
C LYS A 117 -15.94 2.41 0.54
N CYS A 118 -15.96 2.24 1.85
CA CYS A 118 -16.51 1.01 2.42
C CYS A 118 -18.03 1.18 2.44
N SER A 119 -18.68 0.96 1.30
CA SER A 119 -20.11 0.68 1.32
C SER A 119 -20.30 -0.49 2.28
N LYS A 120 -21.02 -0.28 3.39
CA LYS A 120 -21.49 -1.39 4.23
C LYS A 120 -22.06 -2.44 3.29
N THR A 121 -21.55 -3.66 3.35
CA THR A 121 -22.25 -4.77 2.69
C THR A 121 -23.68 -4.78 3.24
N PRO A 122 -24.68 -5.29 2.50
CA PRO A 122 -26.05 -5.40 2.99
C PRO A 122 -26.19 -6.14 4.35
N GLY A 123 -25.13 -6.83 4.80
CA GLY A 123 -25.02 -7.51 6.09
C GLY A 123 -24.31 -6.74 7.22
N GLY A 124 -23.88 -5.49 7.02
CA GLY A 124 -23.36 -4.63 8.11
C GLY A 124 -21.96 -4.94 8.64
N SER A 125 -21.23 -5.90 8.09
CA SER A 125 -19.84 -6.18 8.48
C SER A 125 -18.89 -5.01 8.12
N GLN A 126 -18.17 -4.50 9.12
CA GLN A 126 -17.18 -3.43 8.92
C GLN A 126 -15.86 -4.01 8.41
N PHE A 127 -15.36 -3.47 7.30
CA PHE A 127 -14.05 -3.82 6.77
C PHE A 127 -12.95 -3.20 7.63
N LYS A 128 -12.04 -4.02 8.17
CA LYS A 128 -10.82 -3.50 8.79
C LYS A 128 -9.78 -3.26 7.70
N ASN A 129 -9.45 -1.99 7.46
CA ASN A 129 -8.28 -1.65 6.66
C ASN A 129 -7.03 -2.16 7.39
N LEU A 130 -6.12 -2.90 6.73
CA LEU A 130 -4.92 -3.44 7.38
C LEU A 130 -4.07 -2.34 8.06
N LEU A 131 -4.14 -1.12 7.53
CA LEU A 131 -3.51 0.08 8.09
C LEU A 131 -4.08 0.49 9.46
N SER A 132 -5.28 0.05 9.85
CA SER A 132 -5.92 0.42 11.13
C SER A 132 -5.26 -0.22 12.36
N SER A 133 -4.39 -1.21 12.15
CA SER A 133 -3.64 -1.86 13.24
C SER A 133 -2.30 -1.19 13.57
N GLY A 134 -1.92 -0.14 12.83
CA GLY A 134 -0.64 0.58 13.00
C GLY A 134 0.54 -0.22 12.46
N ASP A 135 1.48 0.43 11.78
CA ASP A 135 2.68 -0.24 11.26
C ASP A 135 3.74 -0.34 12.35
N PRO A 136 4.09 -1.54 12.86
CA PRO A 136 5.07 -1.66 13.93
C PRO A 136 6.50 -1.36 13.47
N TYR A 137 6.75 -1.31 12.15
CA TYR A 137 8.08 -1.12 11.57
C TYR A 137 8.38 0.32 11.17
N TYR A 138 7.37 1.20 11.20
CA TYR A 138 7.53 2.61 10.84
C TYR A 138 7.08 3.52 11.98
N ASN A 139 8.02 4.35 12.44
CA ASN A 139 7.72 5.41 13.40
C ASN A 139 7.18 6.65 12.65
N TYR A 140 5.86 6.72 12.48
CA TYR A 140 5.22 7.81 11.75
C TYR A 140 5.08 9.09 12.59
N THR A 141 4.98 10.23 11.89
CA THR A 141 4.55 11.50 12.51
C THR A 141 3.04 11.55 12.74
N SER A 142 2.26 10.98 11.83
CA SER A 142 0.80 11.02 11.83
C SER A 142 0.19 10.01 12.81
N PRO A 143 -0.65 10.44 13.78
CA PRO A 143 -1.45 9.53 14.59
C PRO A 143 -2.44 8.72 13.74
N ILE A 144 -2.79 7.52 14.19
CA ILE A 144 -3.67 6.64 13.41
C ILE A 144 -5.06 7.22 13.19
N GLU A 145 -5.54 8.01 14.15
CA GLU A 145 -6.82 8.71 14.10
C GLU A 145 -6.86 9.72 12.94
N THR A 146 -5.75 10.38 12.66
CA THR A 146 -5.64 11.32 11.54
C THR A 146 -5.66 10.61 10.18
N ILE A 147 -5.09 9.40 10.11
CA ILE A 147 -5.07 8.58 8.90
C ILE A 147 -6.46 7.98 8.64
N LEU A 148 -7.15 7.54 9.69
CA LEU A 148 -8.47 6.90 9.62
C LEU A 148 -9.63 7.89 9.45
N CYS A 149 -9.37 9.21 9.54
CA CYS A 149 -10.37 10.24 9.33
C CYS A 149 -11.00 10.15 7.92
N GLU A 150 -12.33 10.08 7.86
CA GLU A 150 -13.07 9.91 6.60
C GLU A 150 -13.07 11.17 5.73
N ASP A 151 -12.93 12.34 6.35
CA ASP A 151 -12.79 13.62 5.66
C ASP A 151 -11.33 13.81 5.24
N ASN A 152 -11.08 13.71 3.94
CA ASN A 152 -9.74 13.87 3.36
C ASN A 152 -9.11 15.22 3.68
N TYR A 153 -9.90 16.30 3.79
CA TYR A 153 -9.37 17.62 4.13
C TYR A 153 -8.87 17.65 5.57
N GLN A 154 -9.69 17.17 6.51
CA GLN A 154 -9.31 17.09 7.93
C GLN A 154 -8.15 16.11 8.15
N SER A 155 -8.16 14.98 7.46
CA SER A 155 -7.07 14.01 7.47
C SER A 155 -5.76 14.64 6.98
N MET A 156 -5.78 15.31 5.83
CA MET A 156 -4.59 15.96 5.27
C MET A 156 -4.07 17.06 6.20
N TYR A 157 -4.96 17.92 6.69
CA TYR A 157 -4.61 19.05 7.55
C TYR A 157 -3.96 18.58 8.86
N SER A 158 -4.58 17.61 9.54
CA SER A 158 -4.07 17.07 10.80
C SER A 158 -2.74 16.33 10.64
N GLN A 159 -2.56 15.57 9.56
CA GLN A 159 -1.28 14.91 9.25
C GLN A 159 -0.17 15.92 8.97
N LEU A 160 -0.46 16.97 8.18
CA LEU A 160 0.49 18.05 7.90
C LEU A 160 0.90 18.76 9.19
N LEU A 161 -0.07 19.14 10.03
CA LEU A 161 0.17 19.78 11.31
C LEU A 161 1.07 18.91 12.21
N CYS A 162 0.76 17.62 12.33
CA CYS A 162 1.58 16.69 13.12
C CYS A 162 3.03 16.60 12.61
N GLY A 163 3.24 16.62 11.29
CA GLY A 163 4.58 16.61 10.69
C GLY A 163 5.34 17.93 10.86
N LEU A 164 4.65 19.06 10.86
CA LEU A 164 5.25 20.39 11.11
C LEU A 164 5.66 20.54 12.59
N CYS A 165 4.81 20.13 13.52
CA CYS A 165 5.11 20.22 14.95
C CYS A 165 6.22 19.27 15.41
N GLN A 166 6.40 18.14 14.73
CA GLN A 166 7.47 17.16 15.03
C GLN A 166 8.80 17.47 14.33
N ASN A 167 8.93 18.65 13.74
CA ASN A 167 10.16 19.11 13.11
C ASN A 167 11.30 19.42 14.11
N ASP A 168 10.99 19.59 15.40
CA ASP A 168 11.99 19.89 16.42
C ASP A 168 12.77 18.63 16.86
N THR A 169 14.05 18.61 16.51
CA THR A 169 15.01 17.55 16.86
C THR A 169 15.39 17.48 18.34
N ARG A 170 15.09 18.50 19.14
CA ARG A 170 15.52 18.57 20.55
C ARG A 170 14.71 17.65 21.46
N ILE A 171 13.50 17.28 21.06
CA ILE A 171 12.62 16.39 21.83
C ILE A 171 12.94 14.97 21.38
N THR A 172 13.83 14.27 22.06
CA THR A 172 14.20 12.88 21.73
C THR A 172 13.27 11.86 22.40
N ASP A 173 12.75 12.20 23.59
CA ASP A 173 11.93 11.30 24.42
C ASP A 173 10.54 11.01 23.79
N PRO A 174 10.18 9.73 23.57
CA PRO A 174 8.89 9.31 23.03
C PRO A 174 7.68 9.71 23.88
N LEU A 175 7.77 9.65 25.21
CA LEU A 175 6.69 9.98 26.15
C LEU A 175 6.46 11.49 26.21
N VAL A 176 7.54 12.28 26.21
CA VAL A 176 7.46 13.74 26.14
C VAL A 176 6.85 14.18 24.81
N ARG A 177 7.20 13.53 23.69
CA ARG A 177 6.64 13.84 22.37
C ARG A 177 5.16 13.45 22.26
N GLN A 178 4.73 12.35 22.87
CA GLN A 178 3.32 11.93 22.90
C GLN A 178 2.48 12.83 23.82
N GLY A 179 3.09 13.30 24.93
CA GLY A 179 2.57 14.40 25.75
C GLY A 179 2.45 15.69 24.95
N ILE A 180 3.43 16.03 24.10
CA ILE A 180 3.42 17.21 23.23
C ILE A 180 2.40 17.09 22.10
N ILE A 181 2.13 15.93 21.49
CA ILE A 181 1.02 15.82 20.52
C ILE A 181 -0.34 16.04 21.19
N ARG A 182 -0.53 15.52 22.40
CA ARG A 182 -1.71 15.82 23.22
C ARG A 182 -1.73 17.28 23.66
N ALA A 183 -0.55 17.89 23.87
CA ALA A 183 -0.39 19.26 24.29
C ALA A 183 -0.20 20.27 23.15
N ILE A 184 -0.10 19.89 21.87
CA ILE A 184 -0.04 20.80 20.71
C ILE A 184 -1.41 21.48 20.52
N VAL A 185 -2.47 20.84 21.01
CA VAL A 185 -3.78 21.46 21.20
C VAL A 185 -3.79 22.45 22.39
N LEU A 186 -2.82 22.37 23.30
CA LEU A 186 -2.84 23.05 24.61
C LEU A 186 -1.70 24.08 24.84
N ASP A 187 -0.58 24.03 24.11
CA ASP A 187 0.59 24.91 24.31
C ASP A 187 1.03 25.59 23.00
N PRO A 188 0.80 26.91 22.85
CA PRO A 188 1.17 27.67 21.67
C PRO A 188 2.69 27.72 21.45
N ASN A 189 3.16 27.40 20.23
CA ASN A 189 4.56 27.58 19.83
C ASN A 189 4.69 28.68 18.76
N PRO A 190 4.75 29.96 19.15
CA PRO A 190 4.81 31.08 18.21
C PRO A 190 6.10 31.07 17.39
N VAL A 191 7.24 30.63 17.96
CA VAL A 191 8.52 30.56 17.25
C VAL A 191 8.46 29.59 16.06
N LEU A 192 7.82 28.44 16.24
CA LEU A 192 7.60 27.49 15.14
C LEU A 192 6.62 28.07 14.10
N ALA A 193 5.56 28.74 14.55
CA ALA A 193 4.60 29.38 13.65
C ALA A 193 5.27 30.45 12.79
N ASP A 194 6.04 31.37 13.38
CA ASP A 194 6.79 32.42 12.69
C ASP A 194 7.81 31.83 11.71
N PHE A 195 8.47 30.73 12.07
CA PHE A 195 9.38 30.02 11.17
C PHE A 195 8.64 29.43 9.96
N ILE A 196 7.52 28.74 10.18
CA ILE A 196 6.72 28.14 9.10
C ILE A 196 6.16 29.24 8.20
N GLU A 197 5.64 30.32 8.81
CA GLU A 197 5.16 31.49 8.09
C GLU A 197 6.29 32.05 7.24
N MET A 198 7.46 32.36 7.79
CA MET A 198 8.61 32.86 7.04
C MET A 198 9.02 31.97 5.86
N GLN A 199 8.97 30.64 6.01
CA GLN A 199 9.28 29.73 4.89
C GLN A 199 8.19 29.71 3.81
N CYS A 200 6.93 29.92 4.20
CA CYS A 200 5.76 29.87 3.31
C CYS A 200 5.38 31.24 2.71
N SER A 201 5.64 32.33 3.43
CA SER A 201 5.18 33.70 3.16
C SER A 201 6.18 34.54 2.37
N MET A 202 7.21 33.92 1.79
CA MET A 202 8.29 34.65 1.12
C MET A 202 7.79 35.58 0.00
N ASP A 203 7.68 36.85 0.37
CA ASP A 203 7.48 37.99 -0.51
C ASP A 203 8.68 38.14 -1.45
N ASN A 204 8.40 38.16 -2.76
CA ASN A 204 9.25 38.72 -3.83
C ASN A 204 10.54 37.97 -4.26
N SER A 205 10.81 36.73 -3.85
CA SER A 205 11.89 35.89 -4.46
C SER A 205 11.49 34.44 -4.77
N SER A 206 10.26 34.28 -5.28
CA SER A 206 9.84 33.35 -6.36
C SER A 206 10.50 31.97 -6.49
N SER A 207 10.43 31.14 -5.43
CA SER A 207 10.35 29.68 -5.65
C SER A 207 9.96 28.89 -4.41
N TRP A 208 8.96 28.03 -4.55
CA TRP A 208 8.74 26.89 -3.64
C TRP A 208 9.78 25.78 -3.84
N LYS A 209 10.76 26.00 -4.72
CA LYS A 209 11.92 25.13 -4.90
C LYS A 209 12.55 24.83 -3.54
N GLY A 210 12.77 23.55 -3.26
CA GLY A 210 13.36 23.12 -2.01
C GLY A 210 12.56 23.43 -0.76
N ILE A 211 11.23 23.60 -0.83
CA ILE A 211 10.42 23.79 0.36
C ILE A 211 10.50 22.60 1.32
N MET A 212 10.59 21.37 0.81
CA MET A 212 10.66 20.17 1.65
C MET A 212 11.89 20.17 2.57
N PRO A 213 13.12 20.38 2.07
CA PRO A 213 14.27 20.49 2.95
C PRO A 213 14.35 21.79 3.76
N ARG A 214 13.60 22.84 3.40
CA ARG A 214 13.49 24.06 4.23
C ARG A 214 12.61 23.82 5.45
N LEU A 215 11.44 23.21 5.25
CA LEU A 215 10.54 22.86 6.33
C LEU A 215 11.09 21.70 7.15
N TRP A 216 11.62 20.66 6.51
CA TRP A 216 12.15 19.46 7.18
C TRP A 216 13.64 19.24 6.82
N PRO A 217 14.58 19.96 7.46
CA PRO A 217 16.00 19.96 7.10
C PRO A 217 16.66 18.57 7.19
N ASN A 218 16.16 17.72 8.08
CA ASN A 218 16.69 16.37 8.33
C ASN A 218 16.16 15.29 7.37
N THR A 219 15.33 15.65 6.38
CA THR A 219 14.72 14.69 5.44
C THR A 219 15.76 13.99 4.57
N LYS A 220 16.09 12.73 4.83
CA LYS A 220 17.14 12.03 4.06
C LYS A 220 16.71 11.65 2.65
N CYS A 221 15.45 11.30 2.46
CA CYS A 221 14.89 10.90 1.17
C CYS A 221 13.37 11.12 1.13
N THR A 222 12.82 11.12 -0.07
CA THR A 222 11.37 11.12 -0.33
C THR A 222 10.98 9.74 -0.87
N GLU A 223 10.32 8.92 -0.05
CA GLU A 223 9.77 7.63 -0.51
C GLU A 223 8.45 7.86 -1.24
N THR A 224 8.38 7.52 -2.52
CA THR A 224 7.14 7.54 -3.30
C THR A 224 7.25 6.67 -4.56
N ILE A 225 6.11 6.30 -5.14
CA ILE A 225 6.06 5.55 -6.40
C ILE A 225 6.34 6.55 -7.53
N VAL A 226 7.44 6.36 -8.25
CA VAL A 226 7.83 7.18 -9.41
C VAL A 226 8.02 6.36 -10.70
N SER A 227 7.62 5.09 -10.68
CA SER A 227 7.63 4.21 -11.85
C SER A 227 6.31 4.28 -12.63
N GLY A 228 6.30 3.78 -13.87
CA GLY A 228 5.11 3.74 -14.72
C GLY A 228 4.51 5.13 -14.96
N SER A 229 3.20 5.26 -14.80
CA SER A 229 2.45 6.51 -15.01
C SER A 229 2.80 7.62 -14.01
N MET A 230 3.46 7.31 -12.89
CA MET A 230 3.89 8.29 -11.89
C MET A 230 5.21 8.99 -12.24
N SER A 231 5.95 8.47 -13.22
CA SER A 231 7.23 9.06 -13.66
C SER A 231 7.12 10.52 -14.12
N LYS A 232 5.94 10.94 -14.61
CA LYS A 232 5.66 12.34 -15.00
C LYS A 232 5.77 13.34 -13.84
N TYR A 233 5.67 12.89 -12.59
CA TYR A 233 5.75 13.76 -11.41
C TYR A 233 7.18 13.93 -10.88
N ILE A 234 8.15 13.20 -11.43
CA ILE A 234 9.57 13.29 -11.01
C ILE A 234 10.08 14.74 -11.07
N PRO A 235 9.86 15.54 -12.13
CA PRO A 235 10.37 16.92 -12.18
C PRO A 235 9.79 17.82 -11.08
N ALA A 236 8.52 17.64 -10.73
CA ALA A 236 7.88 18.39 -9.66
C ALA A 236 8.44 17.99 -8.28
N LEU A 237 8.63 16.69 -8.04
CA LEU A 237 9.26 16.20 -6.83
C LEU A 237 10.71 16.69 -6.69
N ASP A 238 11.48 16.69 -7.78
CA ASP A 238 12.85 17.20 -7.80
C ASP A 238 12.90 18.71 -7.47
N TYR A 239 11.95 19.48 -8.01
CA TYR A 239 11.80 20.90 -7.70
C TYR A 239 11.55 21.15 -6.21
N TYR A 240 10.58 20.47 -5.57
CA TYR A 240 10.25 20.69 -4.16
C TYR A 240 11.25 20.06 -3.18
N SER A 241 11.90 18.96 -3.56
CA SER A 241 12.91 18.26 -2.75
C SER A 241 14.32 18.84 -2.88
N ASN A 242 14.55 19.71 -3.87
CA ASN A 242 15.85 20.30 -4.20
C ASN A 242 16.93 19.24 -4.50
N GLY A 243 16.59 18.23 -5.30
CA GLY A 243 17.53 17.18 -5.68
C GLY A 243 17.83 16.14 -4.59
N ARG A 244 17.06 16.11 -3.50
CA ARG A 244 17.18 15.03 -2.50
C ARG A 244 16.73 13.69 -3.09
N PRO A 245 17.28 12.56 -2.62
CA PRO A 245 16.97 11.25 -3.19
C PRO A 245 15.46 10.94 -3.17
N ILE A 246 14.92 10.62 -4.35
CA ILE A 246 13.55 10.11 -4.51
C ILE A 246 13.64 8.59 -4.61
N VAL A 247 13.00 7.90 -3.67
CA VAL A 247 13.12 6.44 -3.53
C VAL A 247 11.78 5.78 -3.85
N SER A 248 11.79 4.88 -4.83
CA SER A 248 10.70 3.91 -5.00
C SER A 248 11.11 2.58 -4.42
N ALA A 249 10.60 2.30 -3.23
CA ALA A 249 11.03 1.18 -2.39
C ALA A 249 10.34 -0.15 -2.71
N ARG A 250 9.06 -0.10 -3.10
CA ARG A 250 8.18 -1.27 -3.13
C ARG A 250 7.43 -1.39 -4.44
N TYR A 251 7.21 -2.63 -4.84
CA TYR A 251 6.25 -3.02 -5.87
C TYR A 251 5.19 -3.94 -5.25
N ALA A 252 3.96 -3.43 -5.20
CA ALA A 252 2.82 -4.10 -4.61
C ALA A 252 1.52 -3.68 -5.33
N SER A 253 0.50 -4.50 -5.18
CA SER A 253 -0.88 -4.19 -5.54
C SER A 253 -1.80 -4.59 -4.39
N THR A 254 -3.10 -4.39 -4.57
CA THR A 254 -4.12 -4.91 -3.65
C THR A 254 -4.25 -6.44 -3.68
N GLU A 255 -3.76 -7.09 -4.74
CA GLU A 255 -3.78 -8.56 -4.88
C GLU A 255 -2.61 -9.21 -4.13
N GLY A 256 -1.54 -8.45 -3.88
CA GLY A 256 -0.37 -8.94 -3.17
C GLY A 256 0.80 -7.96 -3.15
N HIS A 257 1.75 -8.23 -2.26
CA HIS A 257 3.04 -7.54 -2.24
C HIS A 257 4.06 -8.40 -2.97
N PHE A 258 4.78 -7.81 -3.93
CA PHE A 258 5.51 -8.60 -4.92
C PHE A 258 7.02 -8.49 -4.76
N GLY A 259 7.54 -7.27 -4.67
CA GLY A 259 8.99 -7.08 -4.70
C GLY A 259 9.49 -5.76 -4.13
N LEU A 260 10.79 -5.73 -3.86
CA LEU A 260 11.49 -4.58 -3.29
C LEU A 260 12.55 -4.07 -4.27
N ASN A 261 12.79 -2.76 -4.22
CA ASN A 261 13.96 -2.18 -4.85
C ASN A 261 15.18 -2.39 -3.94
N LEU A 262 16.09 -3.27 -4.35
CA LEU A 262 17.31 -3.56 -3.59
C LEU A 262 18.38 -2.47 -3.74
N ASN A 263 18.22 -1.53 -4.66
CA ASN A 263 19.07 -0.36 -4.83
C ASN A 263 18.21 0.93 -4.77
N PRO A 264 17.73 1.33 -3.58
CA PRO A 264 16.78 2.43 -3.42
C PRO A 264 17.30 3.79 -3.91
N LEU A 265 18.63 3.99 -3.97
CA LEU A 265 19.27 5.23 -4.41
C LEU A 265 19.51 5.28 -5.93
N CYS A 266 19.07 4.28 -6.69
CA CYS A 266 19.16 4.31 -8.14
C CYS A 266 18.36 5.48 -8.73
N LYS A 267 18.76 5.97 -9.91
CA LYS A 267 17.97 6.99 -10.63
C LYS A 267 16.55 6.47 -10.89
N PRO A 268 15.52 7.33 -10.86
CA PRO A 268 14.13 6.92 -11.09
C PRO A 268 13.89 6.15 -12.40
N ASN A 269 14.69 6.37 -13.45
CA ASN A 269 14.60 5.66 -14.72
C ASN A 269 15.31 4.29 -14.75
N LYS A 270 16.00 3.91 -13.67
CA LYS A 270 16.72 2.63 -13.53
C LYS A 270 16.16 1.74 -12.42
N ILE A 271 14.99 2.10 -11.88
CA ILE A 271 14.36 1.32 -10.80
C ILE A 271 14.07 -0.09 -11.31
N SER A 272 14.51 -1.08 -10.53
CA SER A 272 14.22 -2.49 -10.73
C SER A 272 13.72 -3.10 -9.43
N TYR A 273 12.64 -3.87 -9.50
CA TYR A 273 12.07 -4.54 -8.33
C TYR A 273 12.42 -6.02 -8.37
N THR A 274 13.02 -6.51 -7.28
CA THR A 274 13.30 -7.93 -7.08
C THR A 274 12.09 -8.57 -6.43
N LEU A 275 11.47 -9.52 -7.12
CA LEU A 275 10.35 -10.28 -6.58
C LEU A 275 10.81 -11.15 -5.41
N ILE A 276 10.00 -11.20 -4.35
CA ILE A 276 10.28 -12.01 -3.17
C ILE A 276 9.60 -13.38 -3.37
N PRO A 277 10.34 -14.47 -3.60
CA PRO A 277 9.77 -15.76 -4.01
C PRO A 277 8.82 -16.41 -2.99
N THR A 278 8.88 -15.96 -1.72
CA THR A 278 8.01 -16.45 -0.65
C THR A 278 6.65 -15.74 -0.57
N MET A 279 6.47 -14.62 -1.29
CA MET A 279 5.22 -13.86 -1.26
C MET A 279 4.13 -14.50 -2.12
N ALA A 280 4.49 -14.99 -3.30
CA ALA A 280 3.58 -15.67 -4.21
C ALA A 280 4.34 -16.62 -5.13
N TYR A 281 3.58 -17.51 -5.78
CA TYR A 281 4.08 -18.25 -6.94
C TYR A 281 3.89 -17.37 -8.18
N PHE A 282 5.00 -16.98 -8.81
CA PHE A 282 5.01 -16.08 -9.96
C PHE A 282 5.15 -16.84 -11.27
N GLU A 283 4.33 -16.48 -12.26
CA GLU A 283 4.45 -16.92 -13.66
C GLU A 283 4.45 -15.70 -14.58
N PHE A 284 5.15 -15.81 -15.70
CA PHE A 284 5.31 -14.72 -16.66
C PHE A 284 4.81 -15.18 -18.02
N LEU A 285 3.86 -14.43 -18.58
CA LEU A 285 3.45 -14.61 -19.96
C LEU A 285 4.40 -13.79 -20.83
N PRO A 286 5.15 -14.40 -21.77
CA PRO A 286 5.98 -13.64 -22.69
C PRO A 286 5.10 -12.80 -23.61
N LEU A 287 5.47 -11.52 -23.78
CA LEU A 287 4.84 -10.65 -24.76
C LEU A 287 5.64 -10.75 -26.07
N GLU A 288 5.02 -11.27 -27.12
CA GLU A 288 5.56 -11.16 -28.47
C GLU A 288 5.33 -9.72 -28.98
N ASN A 289 6.31 -9.16 -29.67
CA ASN A 289 6.39 -7.74 -30.03
C ASN A 289 5.08 -7.18 -30.63
N ASN A 290 4.53 -6.14 -29.98
CA ASN A 290 3.57 -5.15 -30.48
C ASN A 290 2.09 -5.53 -30.76
N ASP A 291 1.62 -6.74 -30.44
CA ASP A 291 0.18 -7.00 -30.44
C ASP A 291 -0.38 -7.04 -29.01
N ILE A 292 -1.09 -5.97 -28.61
CA ILE A 292 -1.99 -5.95 -27.45
C ILE A 292 -3.24 -6.84 -27.71
N SER A 293 -3.27 -7.63 -28.79
CA SER A 293 -4.07 -8.84 -28.78
C SER A 293 -3.34 -9.87 -27.93
N VAL A 294 -3.70 -9.95 -26.64
CA VAL A 294 -3.61 -11.23 -25.94
C VAL A 294 -4.30 -12.22 -26.87
N LYS A 295 -3.55 -13.05 -27.60
CA LYS A 295 -4.10 -14.31 -28.11
C LYS A 295 -4.51 -15.02 -26.84
N GLN A 296 -5.79 -14.89 -26.49
CA GLN A 296 -6.36 -15.56 -25.33
C GLN A 296 -5.94 -17.01 -25.47
N PRO A 297 -5.02 -17.54 -24.63
CA PRO A 297 -4.85 -18.97 -24.57
C PRO A 297 -6.24 -19.49 -24.26
N THR A 298 -6.77 -20.40 -25.09
CA THR A 298 -8.17 -20.86 -25.08
C THR A 298 -8.76 -20.77 -23.68
N LEU A 299 -9.50 -19.69 -23.42
CA LEU A 299 -10.09 -19.43 -22.12
C LEU A 299 -11.15 -20.50 -21.94
N HIS A 300 -10.81 -21.56 -21.21
CA HIS A 300 -11.79 -22.46 -20.67
C HIS A 300 -12.56 -21.67 -19.61
N THR A 301 -13.64 -21.05 -20.05
CA THR A 301 -14.60 -20.36 -19.21
C THR A 301 -15.09 -21.34 -18.13
N PHE A 302 -15.09 -20.91 -16.87
CA PHE A 302 -15.64 -21.67 -15.74
C PHE A 302 -17.10 -22.11 -15.95
N SER A 303 -17.81 -21.48 -16.90
CA SER A 303 -19.20 -21.78 -17.24
C SER A 303 -19.42 -23.11 -17.98
N LYS A 304 -18.39 -23.74 -18.55
CA LYS A 304 -18.54 -25.03 -19.26
C LYS A 304 -18.60 -26.27 -18.36
N PHE A 305 -18.48 -26.11 -17.04
CA PHE A 305 -18.29 -27.25 -16.12
C PHE A 305 -19.39 -27.37 -15.06
N LYS A 306 -20.58 -26.81 -15.32
CA LYS A 306 -21.80 -27.18 -14.60
C LYS A 306 -22.38 -28.47 -15.20
N SER A 307 -21.94 -29.61 -14.66
CA SER A 307 -22.73 -30.84 -14.55
C SER A 307 -22.25 -31.61 -13.33
#